data_AF-A0A968SRM7-F1
#
_entry.id   AF-A0A968SRM7-F1
#
_cell.length_a   1.000
_cell.length_b   1.000
_cell.length_c   1.000
_cell.angle_alpha   90.00
_cell.angle_beta   90.00
_cell.angle_gamma   90.00
#
_symmetry.space_group_name_H-M   'P 1'
#
loop_
_entity.id
_entity.type
_entity.pdbx_description
1 polymer ?
#
loop_
_entity_poly.entity_id
_entity_poly.type
_entity_poly.pdbx_seq_one_letter_code
_entity_poly.pdbx_strand_id
1 'polypeptide(L)'
;MRRVGSRTLWALVGLELLVLFGALIWTLGIVDLPHTPFAASGNVQPVKEAIIARLSGIVDDPLVEVRSGVTARESSLRGFRSNGETYFYYLEGAQNFDPLSSGRVKASDVEILLREESGPQPLVIYRIR
;
A
#
# COMPACT_ATOMS: atom_id res chain seq x y z
N MET A 1 -24.22 -43.23 -37.43
CA MET A 1 -23.38 -42.63 -36.37
C MET A 1 -21.98 -42.37 -36.92
N ARG A 2 -21.60 -41.10 -37.17
CA ARG A 2 -20.25 -40.74 -37.64
C ARG A 2 -19.28 -40.84 -36.47
N ARG A 3 -18.29 -41.73 -36.55
CA ARG A 3 -17.21 -41.84 -35.54
C ARG A 3 -16.28 -40.65 -35.71
N VAL A 4 -16.23 -39.76 -34.71
CA VAL A 4 -15.23 -38.69 -34.66
C VAL A 4 -13.87 -39.35 -34.51
N GLY A 5 -12.97 -39.11 -35.46
CA GLY A 5 -11.62 -39.67 -35.43
C GLY A 5 -10.81 -39.08 -34.27
N SER A 6 -9.88 -39.87 -33.71
CA SER A 6 -8.99 -39.41 -32.62
C SER A 6 -8.27 -38.10 -32.97
N ARG A 7 -7.88 -37.90 -34.23
CA ARG A 7 -7.24 -36.66 -34.72
C ARG A 7 -8.14 -35.43 -34.62
N THR A 8 -9.44 -35.56 -34.89
CA THR A 8 -10.39 -34.46 -34.76
C THR A 8 -10.68 -34.13 -33.29
N LEU A 9 -10.68 -35.12 -32.40
CA LEU A 9 -10.75 -34.89 -30.96
C LEU A 9 -9.55 -34.08 -30.46
N TRP A 10 -8.32 -34.47 -30.82
CA TRP A 10 -7.12 -33.75 -30.42
C TRP A 10 -7.08 -32.31 -30.98
N ALA A 11 -7.56 -32.11 -32.20
CA ALA A 11 -7.66 -30.77 -32.78
C ALA A 11 -8.64 -29.87 -32.01
N LEU A 12 -9.79 -30.42 -31.58
CA LEU A 12 -10.78 -29.69 -30.78
C LEU A 12 -10.25 -29.35 -29.38
N VAL A 13 -9.56 -30.29 -28.73
CA VAL A 13 -8.91 -30.05 -27.43
C VAL A 13 -7.82 -28.99 -27.54
N GLY A 14 -7.00 -29.02 -28.58
CA GLY A 14 -5.97 -28.01 -28.81
C GLY A 14 -6.56 -26.62 -29.04
N LEU A 15 -7.66 -26.54 -29.80
CA LEU A 15 -8.37 -25.29 -30.03
C LEU A 15 -8.98 -24.73 -28.73
N GLU A 16 -9.60 -25.58 -27.92
CA GLU A 16 -10.19 -25.19 -26.65
C GLU A 16 -9.12 -24.68 -25.67
N LEU A 17 -7.98 -25.37 -25.56
CA LEU A 17 -6.85 -24.91 -24.75
C LEU A 17 -6.32 -23.55 -25.22
N LEU A 18 -6.25 -23.31 -26.53
CA LEU A 18 -5.78 -22.04 -27.07
C LEU A 18 -6.73 -20.90 -26.74
N VAL A 19 -8.04 -21.13 -26.82
CA VAL A 19 -9.07 -20.16 -26.42
C VAL A 19 -9.00 -19.87 -24.92
N LEU A 20 -8.89 -20.90 -24.08
CA LEU A 20 -8.76 -20.74 -22.63
C LEU A 20 -7.48 -19.97 -22.24
N PHE A 21 -6.36 -20.28 -22.91
CA PHE A 21 -5.09 -19.61 -22.66
C PHE A 21 -5.14 -18.14 -23.09
N GLY A 22 -5.77 -17.84 -24.22
CA GLY A 22 -6.00 -16.46 -24.68
C GLY A 22 -6.88 -15.67 -23.71
N ALA A 23 -7.98 -16.26 -23.23
CA ALA A 23 -8.85 -15.65 -22.23
C ALA A 23 -8.13 -15.42 -20.89
N LEU A 24 -7.25 -16.34 -20.48
CA LEU A 24 -6.43 -16.19 -19.28
C LEU A 24 -5.44 -15.03 -19.41
N ILE A 25 -4.73 -14.91 -20.53
CA ILE A 25 -3.81 -13.78 -20.77
C ILE A 25 -4.59 -12.47 -20.79
N TRP A 26 -5.74 -12.44 -21.45
CA TRP A 26 -6.57 -11.24 -21.53
C TRP A 26 -7.10 -10.80 -20.16
N THR A 27 -7.58 -11.75 -19.35
CA THR A 27 -8.02 -11.45 -17.98
C THR A 27 -6.86 -10.97 -17.11
N LEU A 28 -5.69 -11.59 -17.19
CA LEU A 28 -4.49 -11.12 -16.47
C LEU A 28 -4.01 -9.74 -16.93
N GLY A 29 -4.24 -9.36 -18.19
CA GLY A 29 -3.89 -8.03 -18.70
C GLY A 29 -4.88 -6.92 -18.33
N ILE A 30 -6.12 -7.26 -17.96
CA ILE A 30 -7.17 -6.31 -17.57
C ILE A 30 -7.27 -6.15 -16.06
N VAL A 31 -6.95 -7.21 -15.32
CA VAL A 31 -6.85 -7.11 -13.87
C VAL A 31 -5.61 -6.27 -13.56
N ASP A 32 -5.84 -5.00 -13.24
CA ASP A 32 -4.90 -4.23 -12.42
C ASP A 32 -4.76 -4.99 -11.10
N LEU A 33 -3.82 -5.94 -11.05
CA LEU A 33 -3.41 -6.54 -9.80
C LEU A 33 -2.97 -5.36 -8.93
N PRO A 34 -3.65 -5.10 -7.79
CA PRO A 34 -3.17 -4.08 -6.88
C PRO A 34 -1.72 -4.45 -6.62
N HIS A 35 -0.82 -3.55 -7.02
CA HIS A 35 0.59 -3.64 -6.69
C HIS A 35 0.63 -3.62 -5.17
N THR A 36 0.51 -4.78 -4.56
CA THR A 36 0.86 -5.01 -3.18
C THR A 36 2.36 -4.87 -3.22
N PRO A 37 2.95 -3.75 -2.73
CA PRO A 37 4.39 -3.66 -2.67
C PRO A 37 4.83 -4.84 -1.81
N PHE A 38 5.44 -5.83 -2.43
CA PHE A 38 6.09 -6.92 -1.72
C PHE A 38 7.28 -6.28 -1.02
N ALA A 39 7.03 -5.79 0.19
CA ALA A 39 7.94 -4.97 0.97
C ALA A 39 9.18 -5.79 1.33
N ALA A 40 10.27 -5.56 0.62
CA ALA A 40 11.61 -5.88 1.04
C ALA A 40 12.34 -4.55 1.34
N SER A 41 11.96 -3.89 2.43
CA SER A 41 12.67 -2.70 2.93
C SER A 41 12.62 -2.65 4.46
N GLY A 42 13.36 -3.57 5.09
CA GLY A 42 13.51 -3.61 6.55
C GLY A 42 12.25 -4.05 7.28
N ASN A 43 12.39 -4.58 8.50
CA ASN A 43 11.25 -4.88 9.33
C ASN A 43 10.58 -3.54 9.74
N VAL A 44 9.46 -3.18 9.11
CA VAL A 44 8.68 -1.94 9.41
C VAL A 44 7.88 -2.08 10.72
N GLN A 45 7.79 -3.29 11.27
CA GLN A 45 7.04 -3.58 12.49
C GLN A 45 7.44 -2.72 13.71
N PRO A 46 8.74 -2.48 14.01
CA PRO A 46 9.13 -1.61 15.12
C PRO A 46 8.74 -0.14 14.89
N VAL A 47 8.76 0.31 13.63
CA VAL A 47 8.30 1.66 13.25
C VAL A 47 6.80 1.78 13.47
N LYS A 48 6.03 0.76 13.04
CA LYS A 48 4.60 0.68 13.28
C LYS A 48 4.27 0.77 14.76
N GLU A 49 4.91 -0.06 15.59
CA GLU A 49 4.68 -0.08 17.04
C GLU A 49 5.03 1.28 17.69
N ALA A 50 6.13 1.90 17.27
CA ALA A 50 6.53 3.22 17.77
C ALA A 50 5.55 4.35 17.37
N ILE A 51 4.98 4.29 16.17
CA ILE A 51 3.96 5.24 15.71
C ILE A 51 2.64 5.02 16.47
N ILE A 52 2.21 3.77 16.60
CA ILE A 52 0.99 3.42 17.35
C ILE A 52 1.10 3.89 18.81
N ALA A 53 2.25 3.66 19.46
CA ALA A 53 2.47 4.10 20.85
C ALA A 53 2.35 5.62 21.03
N ARG A 54 2.72 6.41 20.03
CA ARG A 54 2.55 7.87 20.03
C ARG A 54 1.11 8.28 19.75
N LEU A 55 0.47 7.62 18.79
CA LEU A 55 -0.94 7.85 18.47
C LEU A 55 -1.83 7.57 19.68
N SER A 56 -1.53 6.50 20.43
CA SER A 56 -2.24 6.13 21.66
C SER A 56 -1.83 6.96 22.89
N GLY A 57 -0.83 7.83 22.77
CA GLY A 57 -0.33 8.66 23.88
C GLY A 57 0.47 7.89 24.94
N ILE A 58 0.91 6.67 24.65
CA ILE A 58 1.81 5.89 25.53
C ILE A 58 3.20 6.54 25.53
N VAL A 59 3.64 7.00 24.36
CA VAL A 59 4.88 7.75 24.17
C VAL A 59 4.52 9.19 23.86
N ASP A 60 5.22 10.13 24.51
CA ASP A 60 5.02 11.55 24.26
C ASP A 60 5.41 11.92 22.83
N ASP A 61 4.55 12.73 22.21
CA ASP A 61 4.70 13.25 20.86
C ASP A 61 4.14 14.67 20.85
N PRO A 62 5.03 15.68 20.92
CA PRO A 62 4.63 17.07 21.12
C PRO A 62 3.61 17.51 20.07
N LEU A 63 2.57 18.21 20.53
CA LEU A 63 1.63 18.88 19.64
C LEU A 63 2.21 20.23 19.22
N VAL A 64 2.32 20.44 17.93
CA VAL A 64 2.81 21.67 17.30
C VAL A 64 1.66 22.36 16.59
N GLU A 65 1.55 23.67 16.73
CA GLU A 65 0.57 24.46 16.01
C GLU A 65 0.94 24.55 14.52
N VAL A 66 0.02 24.14 13.65
CA VAL A 66 0.22 24.13 12.19
C VAL A 66 -0.41 25.36 11.54
N ARG A 67 -1.50 25.84 12.12
CA ARG A 67 -2.23 27.06 11.78
C ARG A 67 -3.01 27.49 13.02
N SER A 68 -3.48 28.74 13.04
CA SER A 68 -4.22 29.31 14.17
C SER A 68 -5.29 28.35 14.71
N GLY A 69 -5.10 27.85 15.92
CA GLY A 69 -6.04 26.96 16.61
C GLY A 69 -6.05 25.50 16.16
N VAL A 70 -5.11 25.07 15.30
CA VAL A 70 -5.01 23.67 14.85
C VAL A 70 -3.62 23.15 15.17
N THR A 71 -3.59 22.09 15.96
CA THR A 71 -2.36 21.40 16.35
C THR A 71 -2.26 20.04 15.68
N ALA A 72 -1.03 19.62 15.43
CA ALA A 72 -0.71 18.30 14.93
C ALA A 72 0.50 17.75 15.69
N ARG A 73 0.60 16.42 15.75
CA ARG A 73 1.78 15.77 16.33
C ARG A 73 3.03 16.12 15.52
N GLU A 74 4.13 16.40 16.21
CA GLU A 74 5.41 16.73 15.59
C GLU A 74 5.84 15.61 14.62
N SER A 75 5.67 14.36 15.03
CA SER A 75 6.04 13.21 14.20
C SER A 75 5.20 13.07 12.92
N SER A 76 3.95 13.58 12.91
CA SER A 76 3.11 13.62 11.71
C SER A 76 3.59 14.68 10.71
N LEU A 77 4.14 15.79 11.19
CA LEU A 77 4.62 16.89 10.36
C LEU A 77 6.03 16.65 9.79
N ARG A 78 6.95 16.21 10.65
CA ARG A 78 8.38 16.08 10.36
C ARG A 78 8.80 14.66 9.99
N GLY A 79 7.92 13.70 10.18
CA GLY A 79 8.22 12.28 10.04
C GLY A 79 8.85 11.71 11.31
N PHE A 80 8.72 10.40 11.45
CA PHE A 80 9.33 9.60 12.48
C PHE A 80 10.69 9.07 12.01
N ARG A 81 11.77 9.37 12.74
CA ARG A 81 13.11 8.89 12.41
C ARG A 81 13.43 7.58 13.11
N SER A 82 13.90 6.59 12.37
CA SER A 82 14.37 5.32 12.91
C SER A 82 15.48 4.75 12.03
N ASN A 83 16.54 4.22 12.65
CA ASN A 83 17.67 3.60 11.93
C ASN A 83 18.27 4.46 10.80
N GLY A 84 18.31 5.79 10.97
CA GLY A 84 18.85 6.72 9.96
C GLY A 84 17.87 7.09 8.83
N GLU A 85 16.71 6.45 8.78
CA GLU A 85 15.65 6.70 7.80
C GLU A 85 14.53 7.56 8.40
N THR A 86 13.82 8.32 7.56
CA THR A 86 12.65 9.10 7.96
C THR A 86 11.39 8.49 7.37
N TYR A 87 10.49 8.07 8.25
CA TYR A 87 9.21 7.47 7.92
C TYR A 87 8.09 8.49 8.11
N PHE A 88 7.16 8.54 7.18
CA PHE A 88 5.95 9.34 7.29
C PHE A 88 4.75 8.42 7.41
N TYR A 89 3.69 8.93 8.01
CA TYR A 89 2.47 8.17 8.18
C TYR A 89 1.24 9.07 8.10
N TYR A 90 0.12 8.46 7.73
CA TYR A 90 -1.19 9.09 7.75
C TYR A 90 -2.26 8.07 8.13
N LEU A 91 -3.37 8.56 8.67
CA LEU A 91 -4.56 7.77 8.97
C LEU A 91 -5.64 8.06 7.92
N GLU A 92 -6.13 7.04 7.23
CA GLU A 92 -7.18 7.23 6.23
C GLU A 92 -8.48 7.69 6.89
N GLY A 93 -9.09 8.75 6.33
CA GLY A 93 -10.28 9.38 6.88
C GLY A 93 -10.04 10.37 8.03
N ALA A 94 -8.79 10.56 8.48
CA ALA A 94 -8.43 11.58 9.46
C ALA A 94 -7.94 12.88 8.81
N GLN A 95 -7.85 13.95 9.62
CA GLN A 95 -7.12 15.15 9.23
C GLN A 95 -5.61 14.89 9.38
N ASN A 96 -4.91 14.83 8.26
CA ASN A 96 -3.47 14.56 8.23
C ASN A 96 -2.68 15.80 7.80
N PHE A 97 -1.45 15.90 8.28
CA PHE A 97 -0.55 17.04 8.00
C PHE A 97 0.81 16.60 7.44
N ASP A 98 0.93 15.32 7.10
CA ASP A 98 2.13 14.75 6.51
C ASP A 98 2.40 15.33 5.11
N PRO A 99 3.64 15.23 4.59
CA PRO A 99 4.01 15.82 3.31
C PRO A 99 3.15 15.34 2.12
N LEU A 100 2.70 14.09 2.11
CA LEU A 100 1.85 13.54 1.06
C LEU A 100 0.43 14.10 1.15
N SER A 101 -0.21 14.07 2.33
CA SER A 101 -1.58 14.61 2.51
C SER A 101 -1.65 16.13 2.33
N SER A 102 -0.58 16.85 2.67
CA SER A 102 -0.47 18.30 2.47
C SER A 102 -0.13 18.70 1.02
N GLY A 103 0.08 17.74 0.12
CA GLY A 103 0.42 17.99 -1.29
C GLY A 103 1.84 18.54 -1.51
N ARG A 104 2.69 18.52 -0.48
CA ARG A 104 4.10 18.91 -0.59
C ARG A 104 4.94 17.87 -1.32
N VAL A 105 4.50 16.62 -1.29
CA VAL A 105 5.14 15.47 -1.95
C VAL A 105 4.12 14.79 -2.85
N LYS A 106 4.54 14.33 -4.04
CA LYS A 106 3.66 13.61 -4.96
C LYS A 106 3.62 12.13 -4.62
N ALA A 107 2.50 11.49 -4.94
CA ALA A 107 2.33 10.04 -4.76
C ALA A 107 3.35 9.19 -5.55
N SER A 108 3.92 9.73 -6.64
CA SER A 108 4.99 9.07 -7.41
C SER A 108 6.32 9.00 -6.67
N ASP A 109 6.54 9.90 -5.71
CA ASP A 109 7.82 10.13 -5.05
C ASP A 109 7.86 9.43 -3.67
N VAL A 110 6.79 8.70 -3.34
CA VAL A 110 6.69 7.93 -2.09
C VAL A 110 6.69 6.45 -2.36
N GLU A 111 7.24 5.71 -1.41
CA GLU A 111 7.13 4.26 -1.34
C GLU A 111 6.30 3.90 -0.12
N ILE A 112 5.14 3.28 -0.35
CA ILE A 112 4.30 2.76 0.71
C ILE A 112 4.96 1.49 1.25
N LEU A 113 5.24 1.51 2.54
CA LEU A 113 5.95 0.44 3.24
C LEU A 113 4.96 -0.47 3.99
N LEU A 114 3.88 0.11 4.49
CA LEU A 114 2.83 -0.60 5.20
C LEU A 114 1.50 0.10 4.98
N ARG A 115 0.45 -0.69 4.77
CA ARG A 115 -0.94 -0.30 4.98
C ARG A 115 -1.57 -1.33 5.91
N GLU A 116 -2.01 -0.89 7.07
CA GLU A 116 -2.61 -1.73 8.10
C GLU A 116 -4.09 -1.36 8.24
N GLU A 117 -4.97 -2.31 8.01
CA GLU A 117 -6.43 -2.12 8.06
C GLU A 117 -7.05 -2.62 9.37
N SER A 118 -6.25 -3.21 10.27
CA SER A 118 -6.74 -3.83 11.51
C SER A 118 -7.25 -2.84 12.57
N GLY A 119 -7.03 -1.54 12.38
CA GLY A 119 -7.39 -0.48 13.31
C GLY A 119 -8.75 0.18 13.00
N PRO A 120 -9.22 1.10 13.86
CA PRO A 120 -10.43 1.89 13.60
C PRO A 120 -10.31 2.79 12.35
N GLN A 121 -9.08 3.12 11.97
CA GLN A 121 -8.74 3.82 10.73
C GLN A 121 -7.52 3.12 10.11
N PRO A 122 -7.49 2.92 8.78
CA PRO A 122 -6.32 2.37 8.13
C PRO A 122 -5.09 3.26 8.35
N LEU A 123 -4.01 2.66 8.86
CA LEU A 123 -2.72 3.33 9.04
C LEU A 123 -1.84 3.03 7.83
N VAL A 124 -1.37 4.09 7.18
CA VAL A 124 -0.40 3.99 6.08
C VAL A 124 0.93 4.57 6.53
N ILE A 125 2.00 3.81 6.33
CA ILE A 125 3.39 4.21 6.57
C ILE A 125 4.12 4.19 5.25
N TYR A 126 4.84 5.27 4.96
CA TYR A 126 5.58 5.44 3.72
C TYR A 126 6.93 6.12 3.97
N ARG A 127 7.80 6.07 2.97
CA ARG A 127 9.02 6.89 2.90
C ARG A 127 9.02 7.70 1.62
N ILE A 128 9.78 8.79 1.62
CA ILE A 128 10.05 9.57 0.41
C ILE A 128 11.32 9.00 -0.22
N ARG A 129 11.32 8.82 -1.54
CA ARG A 129 12.48 8.33 -2.31
C ARG A 129 13.53 9.40 -2.55
#